data_AF-A0A0Q9TX96-F1
#
_entry.id   AF-A0A0Q9TX96-F1
#
_cell.length_a   1.000
_cell.length_b   1.000
_cell.length_c   1.000
_cell.angle_alpha   90.00
_cell.angle_beta   90.00
_cell.angle_gamma   90.00
#
_symmetry.space_group_name_H-M   'P 1'
#
loop_
_entity.id
_entity.type
_entity.pdbx_description
1 polymer ?
#
loop_
_entity_poly.entity_id
_entity_poly.type
_entity_poly.pdbx_seq_one_letter_code
_entity_poly.pdbx_strand_id
1 'polypeptide(L)'
;MAIYSTGYTSGIASSNPEELAFATDRLRVEHEELREIVRMLETSAKELILLDDSVKGIQLVQELRKQTDQFVNELERHAEWEDQELFPFLLTYFHRQSAPSMMPSFWVLEKDHQLGMSFIQSFQEAVIEITPLVVKKRLAETAAHLLQACLILNDHFTMEEQLIFPLMEKVLTDLESFFS
;
A
#
# COMPACT_ATOMS: atom_id res chain seq x y z
N MET A 1 -40.02 -4.69 12.44
CA MET A 1 -39.48 -4.14 11.18
C MET A 1 -38.81 -2.83 11.52
N ALA A 2 -37.48 -2.83 11.64
CA ALA A 2 -36.69 -1.63 11.90
C ALA A 2 -36.05 -1.21 10.58
N ILE A 3 -36.38 -0.01 10.13
CA ILE A 3 -35.80 0.61 8.95
C ILE A 3 -34.56 1.35 9.47
N TYR A 4 -33.37 0.79 9.25
CA TYR A 4 -32.13 1.50 9.52
C TYR A 4 -31.90 2.47 8.36
N SER A 5 -32.08 3.75 8.66
CA SER A 5 -31.66 4.86 7.81
C SER A 5 -30.13 4.82 7.74
N THR A 6 -29.58 4.38 6.60
CA THR A 6 -28.15 4.50 6.30
C THR A 6 -27.84 5.98 6.11
N GLY A 7 -27.11 6.57 7.06
CA GLY A 7 -26.53 7.89 6.89
C GLY A 7 -25.60 7.86 5.68
N TYR A 8 -25.87 8.75 4.73
CA TYR A 8 -24.95 9.04 3.64
C TYR A 8 -23.68 9.62 4.24
N THR A 9 -22.63 8.81 4.32
CA THR A 9 -21.28 9.31 4.53
C THR A 9 -20.88 10.06 3.27
N SER A 10 -20.52 11.33 3.46
CA SER A 10 -20.07 12.25 2.41
C SER A 10 -18.64 11.89 2.00
N GLY A 11 -18.42 10.69 1.47
CA GLY A 11 -17.21 10.34 0.70
C GLY A 11 -17.38 10.77 -0.76
N ILE A 12 -16.48 10.32 -1.65
CA ILE A 12 -16.53 10.44 -3.15
C ILE A 12 -17.92 10.06 -3.74
N ALA A 13 -18.82 9.54 -2.91
CA ALA A 13 -20.24 9.32 -3.12
C ALA A 13 -21.07 10.53 -3.62
N SER A 14 -20.64 11.80 -3.49
CA SER A 14 -21.19 12.86 -4.36
C SER A 14 -20.54 12.74 -5.72
N SER A 15 -21.33 12.44 -6.75
CA SER A 15 -20.88 12.26 -8.14
C SER A 15 -20.38 13.56 -8.79
N ASN A 16 -19.43 14.25 -8.15
CA ASN A 16 -18.78 15.46 -8.60
C ASN A 16 -17.46 15.09 -9.29
N PRO A 17 -17.28 15.41 -10.59
CA PRO A 17 -16.02 15.23 -11.30
C PRO A 17 -14.79 15.79 -10.57
N GLU A 18 -14.95 16.91 -9.84
CA GLU A 18 -13.84 17.55 -9.11
C GLU A 18 -13.35 16.70 -7.92
N GLU A 19 -14.26 16.04 -7.19
CA GLU A 19 -13.92 15.16 -6.07
C GLU A 19 -13.21 13.90 -6.56
N LEU A 20 -13.63 13.37 -7.71
CA LEU A 20 -12.99 12.22 -8.34
C LEU A 20 -11.60 12.57 -8.88
N ALA A 21 -11.45 13.75 -9.49
CA ALA A 21 -10.15 14.24 -9.94
C ALA A 21 -9.20 14.43 -8.76
N PHE A 22 -9.69 14.97 -7.63
CA PHE A 22 -8.93 15.09 -6.39
C PHE A 22 -8.50 13.73 -5.84
N ALA A 23 -9.42 12.75 -5.77
CA ALA A 23 -9.10 11.40 -5.32
C ALA A 23 -8.05 10.71 -6.21
N THR A 24 -8.14 10.91 -7.53
CA THR A 24 -7.15 10.38 -8.48
C THR A 24 -5.78 11.00 -8.28
N ASP A 25 -5.72 12.31 -8.01
CA ASP A 25 -4.46 13.01 -7.75
C ASP A 25 -3.85 12.58 -6.41
N ARG A 26 -4.68 12.47 -5.37
CA ARG A 26 -4.26 11.95 -4.06
C ARG A 26 -3.62 10.57 -4.17
N LEU A 27 -4.29 9.62 -4.85
CA LEU A 27 -3.77 8.27 -5.07
C LEU A 27 -2.39 8.31 -5.73
N ARG A 28 -2.24 9.11 -6.78
CA ARG A 28 -0.97 9.26 -7.50
C ARG A 28 0.15 9.82 -6.63
N VAL A 29 -0.14 10.87 -5.86
CA VAL A 29 0.85 11.53 -4.99
C VAL A 29 1.27 10.60 -3.86
N GLU A 30 0.31 10.00 -3.16
CA GLU A 30 0.59 9.08 -2.06
C GLU A 30 1.40 7.85 -2.55
N HIS A 31 1.09 7.30 -3.73
CA HIS A 31 1.87 6.22 -4.33
C HIS A 31 3.32 6.61 -4.62
N GLU A 32 3.58 7.79 -5.19
CA GLU A 32 4.95 8.23 -5.46
C GLU A 32 5.75 8.40 -4.16
N GLU A 33 5.12 8.98 -3.13
CA GLU A 33 5.73 9.15 -1.80
C GLU A 33 6.03 7.79 -1.15
N LEU A 34 5.08 6.86 -1.15
CA LEU A 34 5.25 5.51 -0.61
C LEU A 34 6.33 4.73 -1.36
N ARG A 35 6.37 4.83 -2.70
CA ARG A 35 7.41 4.20 -3.53
C ARG A 35 8.78 4.75 -3.22
N GLU A 36 8.91 6.05 -2.94
CA GLU A 36 10.20 6.62 -2.55
C GLU A 36 10.70 6.03 -1.23
N ILE A 37 9.82 5.88 -0.25
CA ILE A 37 10.15 5.23 1.03
C ILE A 37 10.55 3.77 0.78
N VAL A 38 9.81 3.03 -0.06
CA VAL A 38 10.15 1.64 -0.42
C VAL A 38 11.53 1.56 -1.09
N ARG A 39 11.86 2.45 -2.03
CA ARG A 39 13.17 2.52 -2.69
C ARG A 39 14.31 2.75 -1.70
N MET A 40 14.10 3.63 -0.73
CA MET A 40 15.06 3.88 0.34
C MET A 40 15.27 2.64 1.22
N LEU A 41 14.18 2.03 1.69
CA LEU A 41 14.23 0.80 2.50
C LEU A 41 14.91 -0.34 1.75
N GLU A 42 14.59 -0.53 0.47
CA GLU A 42 15.17 -1.55 -0.40
C GLU A 42 16.70 -1.36 -0.51
N THR A 43 17.13 -0.12 -0.73
CA THR A 43 18.56 0.22 -0.85
C THR A 43 19.32 -0.07 0.44
N SER A 44 18.78 0.38 1.58
CA SER A 44 19.39 0.12 2.89
C SER A 44 19.35 -1.36 3.30
N ALA A 45 18.31 -2.10 2.93
CA ALA A 45 18.25 -3.55 3.14
C ALA A 45 19.33 -4.28 2.33
N LYS A 46 19.53 -3.91 1.05
CA LYS A 46 20.62 -4.45 0.21
C LYS A 46 21.99 -4.12 0.78
N GLU A 47 22.19 -2.90 1.27
CA GLU A 47 23.43 -2.51 1.95
C GLU A 47 23.70 -3.41 3.16
N LEU A 48 22.69 -3.62 4.02
CA LEU A 48 22.81 -4.46 5.21
C LEU A 48 23.17 -5.92 4.88
N ILE A 49 22.63 -6.46 3.79
CA ILE A 49 22.96 -7.83 3.31
C ILE A 49 24.45 -7.95 2.95
N LEU A 50 25.02 -6.91 2.34
CA LEU A 50 26.40 -6.91 1.85
C LEU A 50 27.41 -6.51 2.93
N LEU A 51 26.97 -5.90 4.02
CA LEU A 51 27.83 -5.34 5.04
C LEU A 51 28.59 -6.41 5.85
N ASP A 52 29.90 -6.28 5.92
CA ASP A 52 30.78 -7.18 6.69
C ASP A 52 30.95 -6.78 8.16
N ASP A 53 30.72 -5.50 8.47
CA ASP A 53 30.89 -4.95 9.81
C ASP A 53 29.63 -5.16 10.65
N SER A 54 29.70 -6.12 11.58
CA SER A 54 28.59 -6.47 12.49
C SER A 54 28.10 -5.29 13.36
N VAL A 55 28.98 -4.38 13.80
CA VAL A 55 28.59 -3.25 14.65
C VAL A 55 27.80 -2.25 13.84
N LYS A 56 28.29 -1.91 12.64
CA LYS A 56 27.55 -1.06 11.70
C LYS A 56 26.25 -1.71 11.24
N GLY A 57 26.24 -3.02 11.04
CA GLY A 57 25.03 -3.77 10.66
C GLY A 57 23.95 -3.72 11.73
N ILE A 58 24.33 -3.82 13.02
CA ILE A 58 23.39 -3.65 14.13
C ILE A 58 22.84 -2.21 14.18
N GLN A 59 23.66 -1.20 13.89
CA GLN A 59 23.16 0.18 13.84
C GLN A 59 22.19 0.38 12.67
N LEU A 60 22.55 -0.10 11.48
CA LEU A 60 21.75 0.02 10.27
C LEU A 60 20.42 -0.71 10.39
N VAL A 61 20.39 -1.92 10.96
CA VAL A 61 19.14 -2.68 11.12
C VAL A 61 18.17 -2.02 12.10
N GLN A 62 18.68 -1.35 13.16
CA GLN A 62 17.85 -0.60 14.09
C GLN A 62 17.29 0.68 13.46
N GLU A 63 18.04 1.30 12.55
CA GLU A 63 17.55 2.44 11.79
C GLU A 63 16.49 2.02 10.77
N LEU A 64 16.76 0.95 10.02
CA LEU A 64 15.80 0.33 9.11
C LEU A 64 14.49 0.01 9.83
N ARG A 65 14.54 -0.56 11.04
CA ARG A 65 13.34 -0.82 11.84
C ARG A 65 12.49 0.42 12.05
N LYS A 66 13.09 1.56 12.44
CA LYS A 66 12.34 2.80 12.66
C LYS A 66 11.72 3.33 11.37
N GLN A 67 12.48 3.27 10.27
CA GLN A 67 12.00 3.71 8.96
C GLN A 67 10.86 2.82 8.47
N THR A 68 10.96 1.50 8.68
CA THR A 68 9.88 0.56 8.39
C THR A 68 8.65 0.81 9.25
N ASP A 69 8.81 1.12 10.54
CA ASP A 69 7.67 1.47 11.40
C ASP A 69 6.95 2.74 10.92
N GLN A 70 7.71 3.75 10.46
CA GLN A 70 7.14 4.95 9.84
C GLN A 70 6.43 4.64 8.53
N PHE A 71 7.05 3.87 7.65
CA PHE A 71 6.47 3.43 6.39
C PHE A 71 5.13 2.70 6.59
N VAL A 72 5.06 1.77 7.54
CA VAL A 72 3.84 1.03 7.86
C VAL A 72 2.71 1.98 8.25
N ASN A 73 2.97 3.01 9.06
CA ASN A 73 1.93 3.97 9.45
C ASN A 73 1.38 4.75 8.23
N GLU A 74 2.26 5.15 7.31
CA GLU A 74 1.84 5.86 6.10
C GLU A 74 1.07 4.95 5.15
N LEU A 75 1.53 3.70 4.98
CA LEU A 75 0.89 2.69 4.15
C LEU A 75 -0.51 2.31 4.68
N GLU A 76 -0.65 2.09 5.99
CA GLU A 76 -1.95 1.75 6.59
C GLU A 76 -2.91 2.93 6.55
N ARG A 77 -2.43 4.18 6.70
CA ARG A 77 -3.26 5.38 6.52
C ARG A 77 -3.78 5.50 5.09
N HIS A 78 -2.94 5.16 4.12
CA HIS A 78 -3.30 5.12 2.71
C HIS A 78 -4.37 4.04 2.46
N ALA A 79 -4.09 2.80 2.85
CA ALA A 79 -5.02 1.68 2.70
C ALA A 79 -6.37 1.91 3.41
N GLU A 80 -6.36 2.52 4.60
CA GLU A 80 -7.61 2.86 5.32
C GLU A 80 -8.49 3.82 4.52
N TRP A 81 -7.88 4.83 3.87
CA TRP A 81 -8.63 5.74 3.00
C TRP A 81 -9.20 5.01 1.78
N GLU A 82 -8.43 4.12 1.16
CA GLU A 82 -8.87 3.36 0.00
C GLU A 82 -10.08 2.47 0.33
N ASP A 83 -10.00 1.75 1.45
CA ASP A 83 -11.04 0.85 1.95
C ASP A 83 -12.31 1.58 2.36
N GLN A 84 -12.18 2.78 2.93
CA GLN A 84 -13.32 3.55 3.42
C GLN A 84 -14.00 4.39 2.34
N GLU A 85 -13.24 4.86 1.35
CA GLU A 85 -13.73 5.83 0.36
C GLU A 85 -13.61 5.35 -1.09
N LEU A 86 -12.40 5.07 -1.55
CA LEU A 86 -12.11 4.84 -2.96
C LEU A 86 -12.74 3.54 -3.50
N PHE A 87 -12.45 2.41 -2.85
CA PHE A 87 -12.91 1.11 -3.31
C PHE A 87 -14.43 0.96 -3.18
N PRO A 88 -15.09 1.37 -2.07
CA PRO A 88 -16.55 1.35 -1.99
C PRO A 88 -17.22 2.19 -3.08
N PHE A 89 -16.65 3.35 -3.41
CA PHE A 89 -17.14 4.20 -4.49
C PHE A 89 -17.07 3.47 -5.85
N LEU A 90 -15.90 2.94 -6.21
CA LEU A 90 -15.70 2.23 -7.48
C LEU A 90 -16.59 1.00 -7.59
N LEU A 91 -16.66 0.19 -6.53
CA LEU A 91 -17.53 -0.99 -6.49
C LEU A 91 -19.00 -0.60 -6.68
N THR A 92 -19.47 0.45 -6.00
CA THR A 92 -20.86 0.92 -6.13
C THR A 92 -21.14 1.45 -7.54
N TYR A 93 -20.21 2.20 -8.14
CA TYR A 93 -20.37 2.75 -9.48
C TYR A 93 -20.49 1.64 -10.54
N PHE A 94 -19.56 0.68 -10.53
CA PHE A 94 -19.51 -0.37 -11.54
C PHE A 94 -20.50 -1.51 -11.29
N HIS A 95 -20.95 -1.76 -10.05
CA HIS A 95 -22.01 -2.73 -9.78
C HIS A 95 -23.36 -2.31 -10.39
N ARG A 96 -23.57 -1.01 -10.60
CA ARG A 96 -24.75 -0.49 -11.31
C ARG A 96 -24.68 -0.68 -12.83
N GLN A 97 -23.47 -0.90 -13.36
CA GLN A 97 -23.28 -1.24 -14.77
C GLN A 97 -23.45 -2.76 -14.94
N SER A 98 -23.96 -3.22 -16.08
CA SER A 98 -24.00 -4.65 -16.41
C SER A 98 -22.60 -5.19 -16.78
N ALA A 99 -21.63 -4.98 -15.89
CA ALA A 99 -20.23 -5.36 -16.04
C ALA A 99 -19.89 -6.60 -15.19
N PRO A 100 -18.84 -7.36 -15.54
CA PRO A 100 -18.30 -8.40 -14.67
C PRO A 100 -17.94 -7.85 -13.29
N SER A 101 -18.10 -8.67 -12.25
CA SER A 101 -17.72 -8.26 -10.89
C SER A 101 -16.22 -7.98 -10.82
N MET A 102 -15.85 -6.83 -10.24
CA MET A 102 -14.45 -6.47 -9.97
C MET A 102 -13.90 -7.11 -8.69
N MET A 103 -14.76 -7.77 -7.89
CA MET A 103 -14.39 -8.36 -6.60
C MET A 103 -13.15 -9.28 -6.66
N PRO A 104 -12.95 -10.12 -7.68
CA PRO A 104 -11.73 -10.93 -7.76
C PRO A 104 -10.45 -10.11 -7.84
N SER A 105 -10.46 -8.97 -8.54
CA SER A 105 -9.29 -8.10 -8.70
C SER A 105 -8.94 -7.40 -7.39
N PHE A 106 -9.93 -6.81 -6.71
CA PHE A 106 -9.73 -6.20 -5.38
C PHE A 106 -9.25 -7.22 -4.36
N TRP A 107 -9.75 -8.46 -4.42
CA TRP A 107 -9.28 -9.52 -3.55
C TRP A 107 -7.81 -9.89 -3.80
N VAL A 108 -7.32 -9.85 -5.05
CA VAL A 108 -5.90 -10.07 -5.35
C VAL A 108 -5.05 -8.96 -4.74
N LEU A 109 -5.44 -7.68 -4.92
CA LEU A 109 -4.73 -6.54 -4.33
C LEU A 109 -4.61 -6.66 -2.81
N GLU A 110 -5.71 -6.98 -2.14
CA GLU A 110 -5.73 -7.22 -0.69
C GLU A 110 -4.77 -8.35 -0.27
N LYS A 111 -4.67 -9.41 -1.08
CA LYS A 111 -3.75 -10.51 -0.79
C LYS A 111 -2.29 -10.13 -0.97
N ASP A 112 -1.97 -9.30 -1.95
CA ASP A 112 -0.61 -8.81 -2.15
C ASP A 112 -0.20 -7.84 -1.02
N HIS A 113 -1.10 -6.95 -0.58
CA HIS A 113 -0.90 -6.10 0.58
C HIS A 113 -0.61 -6.92 1.85
N GLN A 114 -1.50 -7.88 2.17
CA GLN A 114 -1.34 -8.78 3.31
C GLN A 114 -0.02 -9.55 3.25
N LEU A 115 0.39 -10.00 2.06
CA LEU A 115 1.65 -10.71 1.88
C LEU A 115 2.85 -9.80 2.15
N GLY A 116 2.86 -8.58 1.60
CA GLY A 116 3.90 -7.57 1.86
C GLY A 116 4.03 -7.27 3.36
N MET A 117 2.90 -7.05 4.03
CA MET A 117 2.83 -6.80 5.47
C MET A 117 3.36 -7.98 6.31
N SER A 118 3.09 -9.22 5.90
CA SER A 118 3.62 -10.41 6.60
C SER A 118 5.15 -10.48 6.58
N PHE A 119 5.79 -10.02 5.50
CA PHE A 119 7.25 -9.94 5.41
C PHE A 119 7.81 -8.79 6.25
N ILE A 120 7.11 -7.65 6.33
CA ILE A 120 7.47 -6.58 7.27
C ILE A 120 7.43 -7.08 8.72
N GLN A 121 6.37 -7.78 9.10
CA GLN A 121 6.25 -8.36 10.43
C GLN A 121 7.41 -9.33 10.72
N SER A 122 7.71 -10.21 9.76
CA SER A 122 8.84 -11.15 9.87
C SER A 122 10.18 -10.42 10.06
N PHE A 123 10.38 -9.31 9.35
CA PHE A 123 11.54 -8.45 9.56
C PHE A 123 11.56 -7.86 10.98
N GLN A 124 10.48 -7.22 11.42
CA GLN A 124 10.40 -6.60 12.75
C GLN A 124 10.64 -7.61 13.88
N GLU A 125 10.08 -8.82 13.78
CA GLU A 125 10.30 -9.92 14.72
C GLU A 125 11.77 -10.36 14.72
N ALA A 126 12.36 -10.57 13.55
CA ALA A 126 13.76 -10.95 13.42
C ALA A 126 14.71 -9.89 14.00
N VAL A 127 14.39 -8.60 13.88
CA VAL A 127 15.19 -7.51 14.47
C VAL A 127 15.21 -7.58 16.00
N ILE A 128 14.12 -8.01 16.65
CA ILE A 128 14.06 -8.14 18.11
C ILE A 128 15.01 -9.24 18.61
N GLU A 129 15.21 -10.29 17.81
CA GLU A 129 16.12 -11.39 18.14
C GLU A 129 17.60 -11.04 17.94
N ILE A 130 17.91 -9.87 17.38
CA ILE A 130 19.28 -9.44 17.13
C ILE A 130 19.97 -9.07 18.45
N THR A 131 21.01 -9.83 18.79
CA THR A 131 21.89 -9.58 19.94
C THR A 131 23.27 -9.07 19.50
N PRO A 132 24.07 -8.45 20.39
CA PRO A 132 25.44 -8.01 20.06
C PRO A 132 26.40 -9.13 19.63
N LEU A 133 26.06 -10.40 19.89
CA LEU A 133 26.81 -11.59 19.47
C LEU A 133 26.35 -12.11 18.10
N VAL A 134 25.49 -11.37 17.39
CA VAL A 134 24.90 -11.80 16.14
C VAL A 134 25.93 -12.03 15.05
N VAL A 135 25.83 -13.20 14.44
CA VAL A 135 26.61 -13.60 13.27
C VAL A 135 26.03 -12.89 12.05
N LYS A 136 26.90 -12.33 11.19
CA LYS A 136 26.58 -11.68 9.89
C LYS A 136 25.40 -12.33 9.15
N LYS A 137 25.37 -13.66 9.11
CA LYS A 137 24.31 -14.45 8.46
C LYS A 137 22.89 -14.04 8.90
N ARG A 138 22.68 -13.79 10.20
CA ARG A 138 21.38 -13.39 10.75
C ARG A 138 20.97 -11.99 10.33
N LEU A 139 21.91 -11.05 10.21
CA LEU A 139 21.62 -9.70 9.71
C LEU A 139 21.16 -9.75 8.26
N ALA A 140 21.84 -10.54 7.43
CA ALA A 140 21.45 -10.74 6.03
C ALA A 140 20.09 -11.44 5.90
N GLU A 141 19.81 -12.48 6.69
CA GLU A 141 18.51 -13.15 6.74
C GLU A 141 17.39 -12.17 7.18
N THR A 142 17.66 -11.34 8.18
CA THR A 142 16.71 -10.31 8.64
C THR A 142 16.41 -9.31 7.53
N ALA A 143 17.45 -8.75 6.91
CA ALA A 143 17.31 -7.80 5.81
C ALA A 143 16.61 -8.38 4.58
N ALA A 144 16.73 -9.68 4.33
CA ALA A 144 16.05 -10.35 3.23
C ALA A 144 14.52 -10.33 3.38
N HIS A 145 13.99 -10.38 4.61
CA HIS A 145 12.55 -10.22 4.84
C HIS A 145 12.07 -8.82 4.41
N LEU A 146 12.79 -7.77 4.80
CA LEU A 146 12.45 -6.40 4.41
C LEU A 146 12.57 -6.20 2.89
N LEU A 147 13.64 -6.72 2.28
CA LEU A 147 13.82 -6.67 0.83
C LEU A 147 12.65 -7.35 0.09
N GLN A 148 12.19 -8.50 0.58
CA GLN A 148 11.06 -9.19 -0.01
C GLN A 148 9.76 -8.39 0.12
N ALA A 149 9.52 -7.75 1.28
CA ALA A 149 8.40 -6.83 1.45
C ALA A 149 8.44 -5.67 0.46
N CYS A 150 9.61 -5.02 0.29
CA CYS A 150 9.78 -3.93 -0.68
C CYS A 150 9.40 -4.34 -2.10
N LEU A 151 9.81 -5.53 -2.55
CA LEU A 151 9.49 -6.04 -3.88
C LEU A 151 7.98 -6.26 -4.05
N ILE A 152 7.35 -6.95 -3.09
CA ILE A 152 5.92 -7.25 -3.13
C ILE A 152 5.09 -5.97 -3.11
N LEU A 153 5.41 -5.01 -2.24
CA LEU A 153 4.65 -3.76 -2.12
C LEU A 153 4.82 -2.86 -3.35
N ASN A 154 6.02 -2.85 -3.95
CA ASN A 154 6.22 -2.12 -5.20
C ASN A 154 5.43 -2.72 -6.38
N ASP A 155 5.30 -4.05 -6.41
CA ASP A 155 4.44 -4.75 -7.36
C ASP A 155 2.95 -4.49 -7.07
N HIS A 156 2.54 -4.51 -5.80
CA HIS A 156 1.19 -4.19 -5.35
C HIS A 156 0.72 -2.82 -5.85
N PHE A 157 1.49 -1.74 -5.58
CA PHE A 157 1.17 -0.40 -6.10
C PHE A 157 1.04 -0.38 -7.63
N THR A 158 1.86 -1.18 -8.33
CA THR A 158 1.83 -1.24 -9.79
C THR A 158 0.57 -1.92 -10.29
N MET A 159 0.17 -3.02 -9.66
CA MET A 159 -1.07 -3.73 -9.99
C MET A 159 -2.30 -2.88 -9.68
N GLU A 160 -2.26 -2.16 -8.56
CA GLU A 160 -3.30 -1.24 -8.16
C GLU A 160 -3.47 -0.11 -9.17
N GLU A 161 -2.40 0.60 -9.54
CA GLU A 161 -2.46 1.68 -10.53
C GLU A 161 -3.02 1.18 -11.87
N GLN A 162 -2.61 -0.01 -12.31
CA GLN A 162 -3.10 -0.65 -13.54
C GLN A 162 -4.58 -1.02 -13.47
N LEU A 163 -5.11 -1.29 -12.27
CA LEU A 163 -6.52 -1.58 -12.07
C LEU A 163 -7.34 -0.29 -11.89
N ILE A 164 -6.90 0.60 -11.02
CA ILE A 164 -7.69 1.71 -10.49
C ILE A 164 -7.68 2.92 -11.42
N PHE A 165 -6.54 3.32 -12.00
CA PHE A 165 -6.52 4.50 -12.86
C PHE A 165 -7.44 4.40 -14.08
N PRO A 166 -7.50 3.28 -14.83
CA PRO A 166 -8.45 3.15 -15.93
C PRO A 166 -9.91 3.21 -15.48
N LEU A 167 -10.22 2.72 -14.27
CA LEU A 167 -11.57 2.78 -13.71
C LEU A 167 -11.95 4.23 -13.38
N MET A 168 -11.05 4.97 -12.73
CA MET A 168 -11.24 6.37 -12.37
C MET A 168 -11.41 7.24 -13.62
N GLU A 169 -10.58 7.04 -14.65
CA GLU A 169 -10.68 7.76 -15.94
C GLU A 169 -12.03 7.51 -16.63
N LYS A 170 -12.49 6.26 -16.62
CA LYS A 170 -13.81 5.90 -17.16
C LYS A 170 -14.94 6.60 -16.40
N VAL A 171 -14.91 6.59 -15.07
CA VAL A 171 -15.93 7.27 -14.26
C VAL A 171 -15.92 8.78 -14.54
N LEU A 172 -14.74 9.39 -14.64
CA LEU A 172 -14.62 10.82 -14.93
C LEU A 172 -15.22 11.17 -16.30
N THR A 173 -14.88 10.39 -17.33
CA THR A 173 -15.41 10.55 -18.70
C THR A 173 -16.94 10.40 -18.73
N ASP A 174 -17.47 9.40 -18.03
CA ASP A 174 -18.91 9.17 -17.94
C ASP A 174 -19.60 10.39 -17.29
N LEU A 175 -19.07 10.90 -16.16
CA LEU A 175 -19.64 12.06 -15.46
C LEU A 175 -19.58 13.33 -16.32
N GLU A 176 -18.45 13.62 -16.96
CA GLU A 176 -18.31 14.77 -17.87
C GLU A 176 -19.33 14.73 -19.01
N SER A 177 -19.58 13.54 -19.58
CA SER A 177 -20.60 13.34 -20.61
C SER A 177 -22.04 13.54 -20.08
N PHE A 178 -22.31 13.26 -18.81
CA PHE A 178 -23.64 13.47 -18.22
C PHE A 178 -23.93 14.95 -17.90
N PHE A 179 -22.89 15.75 -17.63
CA PHE A 179 -23.02 17.16 -17.27
C PHE A 179 -22.75 18.14 -18.43
N SER A 180 -22.42 17.64 -19.62
CA SER A 180 -22.28 18.41 -20.87
C SER A 180 -23.60 18.49 -21.64
#